data_AF-A0A5V1ADT9-F1
#
_entry.id   AF-A0A5V1ADT9-F1
#
_cell.length_a   1.000
_cell.length_b   1.000
_cell.length_c   1.000
_cell.angle_alpha   90.00
_cell.angle_beta   90.00
_cell.angle_gamma   90.00
#
_symmetry.space_group_name_H-M   'P 1'
#
loop_
_entity.id
_entity.type
_entity.pdbx_description
1 polymer ?
#
loop_
_entity_poly.entity_id
_entity_poly.type
_entity_poly.pdbx_seq_one_letter_code
_entity_poly.pdbx_strand_id
1 'polypeptide(L)'
;MAQVINTNSLSLLTQNNLNKSQSALGTAIERLSSGLRINSAKDDAAGQAIANRFTANIKGLTQASRNANDGISIAQTTEGALNEINNNLQRVRELAVQSANSTNSQSDLDSIQAEITQR
;
A
#
# COMPACT_ATOMS: atom_id res chain seq x y z
N MET A 1 -68.67 8.55 25.79
CA MET A 1 -67.23 8.58 26.12
C MET A 1 -66.83 7.18 26.52
N ALA A 2 -66.02 6.49 25.70
CA ALA A 2 -65.67 5.10 25.94
C ALA A 2 -64.67 5.00 27.09
N GLN A 3 -65.15 4.67 28.29
CA GLN A 3 -64.31 4.23 29.41
C GLN A 3 -63.99 2.75 29.19
N VAL A 4 -62.82 2.48 28.61
CA VAL A 4 -62.26 1.13 28.51
C VAL A 4 -61.41 0.92 29.76
N ILE A 5 -61.89 0.10 30.71
CA ILE A 5 -61.24 -0.12 32.01
C ILE A 5 -60.00 -1.04 31.87
N ASN A 6 -59.98 -1.92 30.88
CA ASN A 6 -58.95 -2.96 30.72
C ASN A 6 -57.82 -2.61 29.75
N THR A 7 -57.89 -1.49 29.01
CA THR A 7 -56.87 -1.10 28.05
C THR A 7 -56.67 0.40 28.06
N ASN A 8 -55.45 0.82 28.40
CA ASN A 8 -55.06 2.23 28.42
C ASN A 8 -54.34 2.61 27.11
N SER A 9 -55.10 3.17 26.16
CA SER A 9 -54.55 3.59 24.86
C SER A 9 -53.50 4.70 24.97
N LEU A 10 -53.57 5.56 26.00
CA LEU A 10 -52.58 6.63 26.22
C LEU A 10 -51.26 6.05 26.71
N SER A 11 -51.31 5.06 27.60
CA SER A 11 -50.14 4.31 28.06
C SER A 11 -49.48 3.55 26.90
N LEU A 12 -50.28 2.88 26.06
CA LEU A 12 -49.77 2.19 24.87
C LEU A 12 -49.11 3.16 23.86
N LEU A 13 -49.70 4.33 23.63
CA LEU A 13 -49.10 5.37 22.78
C LEU A 13 -47.77 5.87 23.37
N THR A 14 -47.75 6.13 24.67
CA THR A 14 -46.55 6.58 25.40
C THR A 14 -45.44 5.53 25.29
N GLN A 15 -45.76 4.26 25.50
CA GLN A 15 -44.79 3.16 25.41
C GLN A 15 -44.24 2.97 23.99
N ASN A 16 -45.09 3.11 22.96
CA ASN A 16 -44.66 3.10 21.57
C ASN A 16 -43.69 4.26 21.24
N ASN A 17 -43.97 5.47 21.74
CA ASN A 17 -43.08 6.62 21.57
C ASN A 17 -41.76 6.43 22.34
N LEU A 18 -41.81 5.84 23.54
CA LEU A 18 -40.61 5.51 24.33
C LEU A 18 -39.70 4.52 23.58
N ASN A 19 -40.27 3.47 22.99
CA ASN A 19 -39.53 2.49 22.20
C ASN A 19 -38.86 3.11 20.96
N LYS A 20 -39.54 4.04 20.28
CA LYS A 20 -38.96 4.81 19.17
C LYS A 20 -37.78 5.67 19.61
N SER A 21 -37.94 6.41 20.72
CA SER A 21 -36.86 7.23 21.28
C SER A 21 -35.67 6.39 21.72
N GLN A 22 -35.91 5.23 22.33
CA GLN A 22 -34.84 4.33 22.76
C GLN A 22 -34.08 3.73 21.56
N SER A 23 -34.78 3.40 20.48
CA SER A 23 -34.15 2.92 19.23
C SER A 23 -33.30 4.02 18.55
N ALA A 24 -33.81 5.25 18.51
CA ALA A 24 -33.08 6.40 17.98
C ALA A 24 -31.82 6.71 18.83
N LEU A 25 -31.93 6.65 20.16
CA LEU A 25 -30.80 6.80 21.07
C LEU A 25 -29.75 5.71 20.86
N GLY A 26 -30.17 4.45 20.71
CA GLY A 26 -29.24 3.35 20.41
C GLY A 26 -28.43 3.58 19.12
N THR A 27 -29.09 4.07 18.08
CA THR A 27 -28.42 4.43 16.81
C THR A 27 -27.47 5.61 16.97
N ALA A 28 -27.85 6.62 17.78
CA ALA A 28 -26.99 7.76 18.06
C ALA A 28 -25.73 7.33 18.84
N ILE A 29 -25.86 6.42 19.80
CA ILE A 29 -24.73 5.85 20.54
C ILE A 29 -23.82 5.03 19.61
N GLU A 30 -24.38 4.21 18.70
CA GLU A 30 -23.62 3.45 17.70
C GLU A 30 -22.78 4.38 16.81
N ARG A 31 -23.37 5.48 16.33
CA ARG A 31 -22.66 6.50 15.55
C ARG A 31 -21.63 7.28 16.35
N LEU A 32 -21.93 7.59 17.61
CA LEU A 32 -20.99 8.27 18.49
C LEU A 32 -19.77 7.40 18.80
N SER A 33 -19.99 6.11 19.10
CA SER A 33 -18.93 5.16 19.45
C SER A 33 -18.03 4.82 18.27
N SER A 34 -18.58 4.77 17.06
CA SER A 34 -17.82 4.49 15.83
C SER A 34 -17.18 5.74 15.21
N GLY A 35 -17.76 6.92 15.47
CA GLY A 35 -17.46 8.15 14.73
C GLY A 35 -17.94 8.11 13.28
N LEU A 36 -18.62 7.05 12.84
CA LEU A 36 -19.09 6.88 11.47
C LEU A 36 -20.58 7.18 11.37
N ARG A 37 -20.96 7.92 10.34
CA ARG A 37 -22.37 8.16 10.03
C ARG A 37 -23.07 6.88 9.52
N ILE A 38 -22.34 6.08 8.74
CA ILE A 38 -22.81 4.81 8.15
C ILE A 38 -22.02 3.69 8.83
N ASN A 39 -22.69 2.92 9.70
CA ASN A 39 -22.06 1.81 10.40
C ASN A 39 -22.36 0.47 9.75
N SER A 40 -23.50 0.38 9.06
CA SER A 40 -23.94 -0.82 8.37
C SER A 40 -24.71 -0.49 7.10
N ALA A 41 -24.90 -1.51 6.25
CA ALA A 41 -25.70 -1.37 5.04
C ALA A 41 -27.18 -1.04 5.32
N LYS A 42 -27.66 -1.22 6.57
CA LYS A 42 -29.01 -0.83 7.01
C LYS A 42 -29.17 0.69 7.05
N ASP A 43 -28.07 1.43 7.27
CA ASP A 43 -28.08 2.88 7.48
C ASP A 43 -28.07 3.63 6.14
N ASP A 44 -27.26 3.14 5.19
CA ASP A 44 -27.17 3.63 3.81
C ASP A 44 -26.42 2.61 2.94
N ALA A 45 -27.16 1.75 2.22
CA ALA A 45 -26.55 0.71 1.39
C ALA A 45 -25.71 1.28 0.23
N ALA A 46 -26.15 2.38 -0.39
CA ALA A 46 -25.44 3.00 -1.50
C ALA A 46 -24.17 3.71 -1.01
N GLY A 47 -24.27 4.46 0.08
CA GLY A 47 -23.13 5.10 0.74
C GLY A 47 -22.10 4.08 1.22
N GLN A 48 -22.54 2.96 1.81
CA GLN A 48 -21.64 1.89 2.24
C GLN A 48 -20.94 1.21 1.05
N ALA A 49 -21.63 0.99 -0.07
CA ALA A 49 -21.02 0.42 -1.27
C ALA A 49 -19.94 1.33 -1.85
N ILE A 50 -20.20 2.65 -1.91
CA ILE A 50 -19.22 3.64 -2.36
C ILE A 50 -18.02 3.69 -1.40
N ALA A 51 -18.26 3.69 -0.09
CA ALA A 51 -17.22 3.67 0.93
C ALA A 51 -16.32 2.43 0.78
N ASN A 52 -16.92 1.24 0.65
CA ASN A 52 -16.18 0.00 0.42
C ASN A 52 -15.33 0.05 -0.85
N ARG A 53 -15.87 0.60 -1.95
CA ARG A 53 -15.11 0.79 -3.20
C ARG A 53 -13.91 1.71 -2.98
N PHE A 54 -14.08 2.82 -2.27
CA PHE A 54 -12.97 3.71 -1.96
C PHE A 54 -11.96 3.05 -1.01
N THR A 55 -12.39 2.31 -0.01
CA THR A 55 -11.49 1.53 0.86
C THR A 55 -10.67 0.51 0.05
N ALA A 56 -11.29 -0.18 -0.91
CA ALA A 56 -10.59 -1.10 -1.80
C ALA A 56 -9.55 -0.36 -2.67
N ASN A 57 -9.92 0.79 -3.25
CA ASN A 57 -8.99 1.63 -4.01
C ASN A 57 -7.82 2.11 -3.14
N ILE A 58 -8.08 2.57 -1.92
CA ILE A 58 -7.04 3.03 -0.99
C ILE A 58 -6.07 1.88 -0.70
N LYS A 59 -6.57 0.67 -0.39
CA LYS A 59 -5.73 -0.51 -0.17
C LYS A 59 -4.90 -0.86 -1.42
N GLY A 60 -5.51 -0.76 -2.60
CA GLY A 60 -4.83 -0.95 -3.88
C GLY A 60 -3.71 0.06 -4.10
N LEU A 61 -3.96 1.35 -3.84
CA LEU A 61 -2.97 2.43 -3.95
C LEU A 61 -1.83 2.27 -2.93
N THR A 62 -2.12 1.85 -1.70
CA THR A 62 -1.08 1.53 -0.70
C THR A 62 -0.18 0.40 -1.20
N GLN A 63 -0.74 -0.65 -1.80
CA GLN A 63 0.07 -1.71 -2.38
C GLN A 63 0.87 -1.23 -3.60
N ALA A 64 0.25 -0.44 -4.48
CA ALA A 64 0.94 0.12 -5.65
C ALA A 64 2.13 0.99 -5.23
N SER A 65 1.98 1.78 -4.16
CA SER A 65 3.09 2.56 -3.59
C SER A 65 4.23 1.67 -3.10
N ARG A 66 3.93 0.56 -2.41
CA ARG A 66 4.97 -0.41 -2.01
C ARG A 66 5.67 -1.02 -3.22
N ASN A 67 4.90 -1.49 -4.22
CA ASN A 67 5.47 -2.05 -5.44
C ASN A 67 6.38 -1.05 -6.19
N ALA A 68 6.00 0.24 -6.20
CA ALA A 68 6.83 1.29 -6.79
C ALA A 68 8.15 1.47 -6.03
N ASN A 69 8.11 1.46 -4.70
CA ASN A 69 9.33 1.53 -3.88
C ASN A 69 10.22 0.30 -4.11
N ASP A 70 9.66 -0.91 -4.19
CA ASP A 70 10.42 -2.12 -4.49
C ASP A 70 11.09 -2.02 -5.88
N GLY A 71 10.36 -1.50 -6.87
CA GLY A 71 10.90 -1.23 -8.21
C GLY A 71 12.06 -0.23 -8.19
N ILE A 72 11.95 0.83 -7.37
CA ILE A 72 13.03 1.81 -7.17
C ILE A 72 14.25 1.14 -6.52
N SER A 73 14.06 0.33 -5.48
CA SER A 73 15.16 -0.36 -4.81
C SER A 73 15.92 -1.32 -5.73
N ILE A 74 15.19 -2.04 -6.60
CA ILE A 74 15.80 -2.89 -7.63
C ILE A 74 16.56 -2.04 -8.66
N ALA A 75 15.96 -0.95 -9.13
CA ALA A 75 16.61 -0.04 -10.06
C ALA A 75 17.91 0.54 -9.49
N GLN A 76 17.91 0.98 -8.23
CA GLN A 76 19.09 1.50 -7.53
C GLN A 76 20.18 0.43 -7.36
N THR A 77 19.80 -0.79 -6.99
CA THR A 77 20.76 -1.90 -6.89
C THR A 77 21.36 -2.22 -8.25
N THR A 78 20.54 -2.20 -9.30
CA THR A 78 20.97 -2.42 -10.68
C THR A 78 21.90 -1.30 -11.16
N GLU A 79 21.59 -0.05 -10.84
CA GLU A 79 22.44 1.11 -11.16
C GLU A 79 23.81 1.01 -10.47
N GLY A 80 23.85 0.62 -9.19
CA GLY A 80 25.10 0.34 -8.48
C GLY A 80 25.93 -0.76 -9.16
N ALA A 81 25.29 -1.87 -9.53
CA ALA A 81 25.96 -2.95 -10.26
C ALA A 81 26.47 -2.51 -11.65
N LEU A 82 25.70 -1.71 -12.38
CA LEU A 82 26.10 -1.17 -13.69
C LEU A 82 27.26 -0.18 -13.59
N ASN A 83 27.38 0.57 -12.48
CA ASN A 83 28.54 1.42 -12.23
C ASN A 83 29.81 0.58 -12.03
N GLU A 84 29.74 -0.52 -11.28
CA GLU A 84 30.87 -1.45 -11.13
C GLU A 84 31.25 -2.12 -12.46
N ILE A 85 30.26 -2.53 -13.27
CA ILE A 85 30.50 -3.05 -14.62
C ILE A 85 31.21 -2.00 -15.49
N ASN A 86 30.79 -0.74 -15.45
CA ASN A 86 31.47 0.33 -16.19
C ASN A 86 32.92 0.52 -15.73
N ASN A 87 33.17 0.53 -14.42
CA ASN A 87 34.52 0.64 -13.87
C ASN A 87 35.40 -0.53 -14.33
N ASN A 88 34.88 -1.77 -14.30
CA ASN A 88 35.59 -2.94 -14.78
C ASN A 88 35.88 -2.87 -16.29
N LEU A 89 34.91 -2.45 -17.11
CA LEU A 89 35.12 -2.29 -18.55
C LEU A 89 36.14 -1.20 -18.88
N GLN A 90 36.15 -0.09 -18.14
CA GLN A 90 37.19 0.95 -18.28
C GLN A 90 38.57 0.39 -17.94
N ARG A 91 38.69 -0.36 -16.85
CA ARG A 91 39.95 -1.01 -16.46
C ARG A 91 40.43 -2.03 -17.50
N VAL A 92 39.54 -2.87 -18.02
CA VAL A 92 39.86 -3.81 -19.10
C VAL A 92 40.34 -3.07 -20.34
N ARG A 93 39.74 -1.92 -20.66
CA ARG A 93 40.19 -1.07 -21.78
C ARG A 93 41.60 -0.51 -21.56
N GLU A 94 41.91 -0.04 -20.36
CA GLU A 94 43.27 0.41 -20.00
C GLU A 94 44.28 -0.72 -20.18
N LEU A 95 43.96 -1.90 -19.66
CA LEU A 95 44.78 -3.10 -19.76
C LEU A 95 44.99 -3.55 -21.20
N ALA A 96 43.95 -3.49 -22.04
CA ALA A 96 44.06 -3.79 -23.46
C ALA A 96 45.00 -2.80 -24.18
N VAL A 97 44.90 -1.50 -23.89
CA VAL A 97 45.82 -0.50 -24.44
C VAL A 97 47.24 -0.72 -23.93
N GLN A 98 47.40 -1.06 -22.64
CA GLN A 98 48.69 -1.39 -22.05
C GLN A 98 49.31 -2.60 -22.74
N SER A 99 48.55 -3.67 -23.00
CA SER A 99 49.04 -4.87 -23.70
C SER A 99 49.46 -4.62 -25.14
N ALA A 100 48.87 -3.60 -25.80
CA ALA A 100 49.21 -3.25 -27.18
C ALA A 100 50.57 -2.52 -27.30
N ASN A 101 51.21 -2.18 -26.18
CA ASN A 101 52.53 -1.56 -26.18
C ASN A 101 53.64 -2.60 -26.45
N SER A 102 54.37 -2.43 -27.55
CA SER A 102 55.40 -3.36 -28.05
C SER A 102 56.62 -3.55 -27.13
N THR A 103 56.74 -2.78 -26.06
CA THR A 103 57.85 -2.88 -25.10
C THR A 103 57.61 -3.89 -23.97
N ASN A 104 56.40 -4.43 -23.84
CA ASN A 104 56.08 -5.39 -22.78
C ASN A 104 56.67 -6.77 -23.07
N SER A 105 57.12 -7.45 -22.03
CA SER A 105 57.56 -8.85 -22.13
C SER A 105 56.37 -9.80 -22.19
N GLN A 106 56.59 -11.05 -22.63
CA GLN A 106 55.53 -12.06 -22.66
C GLN A 106 54.92 -12.31 -21.25
N SER A 107 55.75 -12.29 -20.20
CA SER A 107 55.26 -12.44 -18.82
C SER A 107 54.38 -11.27 -18.36
N ASP A 108 54.63 -10.05 -18.86
CA ASP A 108 53.79 -8.89 -18.57
C ASP A 108 52.43 -9.02 -19.27
N LEU A 109 52.44 -9.49 -20.53
CA LEU A 109 51.21 -9.75 -21.29
C LEU A 109 50.36 -10.84 -20.65
N ASP A 110 50.99 -11.93 -20.18
CA ASP A 110 50.28 -13.02 -19.48
C ASP A 110 49.67 -12.52 -18.16
N SER A 111 50.36 -11.65 -17.43
CA SER A 111 49.86 -11.04 -16.19
C SER A 111 48.70 -10.07 -16.44
N ILE A 112 48.77 -9.26 -17.50
CA ILE A 112 47.67 -8.37 -17.92
C ILE A 112 46.43 -9.19 -18.31
N GLN A 113 46.62 -10.27 -19.06
CA GLN A 113 45.52 -11.16 -19.45
C GLN A 113 44.90 -11.86 -18.23
N ALA A 114 45.70 -12.23 -17.24
CA ALA A 114 45.20 -12.80 -15.99
C ALA A 114 44.33 -11.78 -15.22
N GLU A 115 44.73 -10.50 -15.14
CA GLU A 115 43.91 -9.45 -14.49
C GLU A 115 42.58 -9.25 -15.23
N ILE A 116 42.59 -9.23 -16.58
CA ILE A 116 41.36 -9.14 -17.39
C ILE A 116 40.44 -10.33 -17.12
N THR A 117 40.99 -11.54 -16.95
CA THR A 117 40.19 -12.77 -16.76
C THR A 117 39.59 -12.85 -15.35
N GLN A 118 40.19 -12.19 -14.36
CA GLN A 118 39.72 -12.21 -12.97
C GLN A 118 38.56 -11.23 -12.69
N ARG A 119 38.30 -10.27 -13.58
CA ARG A 119 37.24 -9.27 -13.44
C ARG A 119 35.98 -9.67 -14.18
#